data_AF-A0A7R8ZIB9-F1
#
_entry.id   AF-A0A7R8ZIB9-F1
#
_cell.length_a   1.000
_cell.length_b   1.000
_cell.length_c   1.000
_cell.angle_alpha   90.00
_cell.angle_beta   90.00
_cell.angle_gamma   90.00
#
_symmetry.space_group_name_H-M   'P 1'
#
loop_
_entity.id
_entity.type
_entity.pdbx_description
1 polymer ?
#
loop_
_entity_poly.entity_id
_entity_poly.type
_entity_poly.pdbx_seq_one_letter_code
_entity_poly.pdbx_strand_id
1 'polypeptide(L)'
;SRNGVASIILCSTLVVVIHVELDTLFHGSFLISALEFFKVNILRGLGSFYGTHPWFWYFLVGLPTLLGPHLVPFLMSLGSIPRSIWPLLATILFSVVCLSVLPHKEFRFLAPLIPASNIISGQYLSRKWGPSWFPLLSVVLMLVNLPVVFYLGTIHQSGPLVVMSSLQQRIQDRSSVVFLMPCHSTPFYSHLHRSIPMAFLTCEPPPSMLANMSAYMDEADEFFEDPPAHIESWLSGSKTSQIPPTHVVMFDSLHDRLRSNLKDFEVVEEFMNNPFADPEDRKSRSVHTTSMADPPSCNSSSEASVLTADGKNCVTVKCKHCGSKILPPNFGTWVVLTERIPEPEQKTVTTEVGETESEEFGVWKVENIFHFDNMGFSNAVGNRKYLACADCEMGPVGFMDTGDQTCFVYHQRITYEGAEQQQGG
;
A
#
# COMPACT_ATOMS: atom_id res chain seq x y z
N SER A 1 -16.00 29.81 41.07
CA SER A 1 -15.30 30.09 42.34
C SER A 1 -13.80 30.16 42.08
N ARG A 2 -13.02 30.90 42.89
CA ARG A 2 -11.55 31.01 42.73
C ARG A 2 -10.85 29.63 42.72
N ASN A 3 -11.42 28.68 43.47
CA ASN A 3 -10.96 27.29 43.52
C ASN A 3 -11.14 26.55 42.19
N GLY A 4 -12.24 26.80 41.47
CA GLY A 4 -12.50 26.17 40.17
C GLY A 4 -11.50 26.59 39.09
N VAL A 5 -11.10 27.87 39.07
CA VAL A 5 -10.10 28.36 38.10
C VAL A 5 -8.72 27.76 38.36
N ALA A 6 -8.31 27.67 39.64
CA ALA A 6 -7.06 27.03 40.01
C ALA A 6 -7.03 25.54 39.63
N SER A 7 -8.13 24.81 39.86
CA SER A 7 -8.26 23.41 39.43
C SER A 7 -8.18 23.25 37.92
N ILE A 8 -8.82 24.14 37.15
CA ILE A 8 -8.74 24.11 35.67
C ILE A 8 -7.30 24.31 35.22
N ILE A 9 -6.61 25.34 35.73
CA ILE A 9 -5.22 25.62 35.36
C ILE A 9 -4.32 24.44 35.72
N LEU A 10 -4.48 23.86 36.91
CA LEU A 10 -3.70 22.71 37.34
C LEU A 10 -3.94 21.51 36.42
N CYS A 11 -5.20 21.14 36.17
CA CYS A 11 -5.53 20.02 35.29
C CYS A 11 -5.04 20.24 33.86
N SER A 12 -5.23 21.43 33.29
CA SER A 12 -4.74 21.76 31.94
C SER A 12 -3.22 21.69 31.87
N THR A 13 -2.51 22.17 32.89
CA THR A 13 -1.05 22.11 32.94
C THR A 13 -0.57 20.67 33.03
N LEU A 14 -1.18 19.85 33.89
CA LEU A 14 -0.85 18.43 34.00
C LEU A 14 -1.06 17.67 32.69
N VAL A 15 -2.18 17.94 32.00
CA VAL A 15 -2.46 17.33 30.68
C VAL A 15 -1.39 17.72 29.66
N VAL A 16 -1.00 19.00 29.61
CA VAL A 16 0.05 19.48 28.70
C VAL A 16 1.39 18.82 29.02
N VAL A 17 1.77 18.74 30.29
CA VAL A 17 3.03 18.10 30.72
C VAL A 17 3.05 16.62 30.33
N ILE A 18 1.99 15.87 30.66
CA ILE A 18 1.88 14.45 30.31
C ILE A 18 1.97 14.26 28.79
N HIS A 19 1.32 15.12 28.01
CA HIS A 19 1.37 15.03 26.55
C HIS A 19 2.79 15.26 26.00
N VAL A 20 3.48 16.30 26.49
CA VAL A 20 4.87 16.59 26.08
C VAL A 20 5.82 15.48 26.51
N GLU A 21 5.65 14.91 27.72
CA GLU A 21 6.45 13.78 28.20
C GLU A 21 6.26 12.55 27.31
N LEU A 22 5.02 12.17 27.02
CA LEU A 22 4.72 11.03 26.15
C LEU A 22 5.30 11.25 24.76
N ASP A 23 5.06 12.40 24.14
CA ASP A 23 5.57 12.71 22.81
C ASP A 23 7.10 12.69 22.79
N THR A 24 7.75 13.25 23.80
CA THR A 24 9.21 13.23 23.94
C THR A 24 9.77 11.81 24.11
N LEU A 25 9.09 10.96 24.88
CA LEU A 25 9.49 9.57 25.09
C LEU A 25 9.36 8.74 23.80
N PHE A 26 8.24 8.87 23.08
CA PHE A 26 8.02 8.13 21.83
C PHE A 26 8.88 8.64 20.68
N HIS A 27 9.13 9.95 20.62
CA HIS A 27 9.96 10.55 19.58
C HIS A 27 11.47 10.36 19.85
N GLY A 28 11.88 10.13 21.09
CA GLY A 28 13.29 9.98 21.48
C GLY A 28 14.07 11.30 21.58
N SER A 29 13.38 12.45 21.47
CA SER A 29 13.96 13.79 21.68
C SER A 29 12.90 14.72 22.23
N PHE A 30 13.31 15.80 22.93
CA PHE A 30 12.37 16.79 23.44
C PHE A 30 11.50 17.36 22.31
N LEU A 31 10.19 17.11 22.38
CA LEU A 31 9.23 17.47 21.34
C LEU A 31 7.98 18.06 21.98
N ILE A 32 7.60 19.25 21.51
CA ILE A 32 6.28 19.83 21.78
C ILE A 32 5.50 19.78 20.46
N SER A 33 4.74 18.71 20.24
CA SER A 33 4.07 18.43 18.97
C SER A 33 3.18 19.59 18.51
N ALA A 34 2.44 20.23 19.42
CA ALA A 34 1.60 21.38 19.09
C ALA A 34 2.42 22.59 18.57
N LEU A 35 3.62 22.82 19.12
CA LEU A 35 4.50 23.90 18.70
C LEU A 35 5.15 23.61 17.36
N GLU A 36 5.63 22.38 17.14
CA GLU A 36 6.19 21.98 15.85
C GLU A 36 5.12 21.96 14.75
N PHE A 37 3.91 21.50 15.06
CA PHE A 37 2.76 21.61 14.17
C PHE A 37 2.49 23.06 13.78
N PHE A 38 2.48 23.99 14.75
CA PHE A 38 2.31 25.42 14.49
C PHE A 38 3.43 25.97 13.59
N LYS A 39 4.69 25.65 13.90
CA LYS A 39 5.83 26.09 13.09
C LYS A 39 5.74 25.59 11.65
N VAL A 40 5.44 24.31 11.44
CA VAL A 40 5.43 23.70 10.11
C VAL A 40 4.19 24.11 9.30
N ASN A 41 3.01 24.08 9.89
CA ASN A 41 1.77 24.31 9.14
C ASN A 41 1.41 25.79 9.03
N ILE A 42 1.68 26.58 10.07
CA ILE A 42 1.25 27.99 10.12
C ILE A 42 2.40 28.92 9.71
N LEU A 43 3.59 28.76 10.30
CA LEU A 43 4.71 29.66 9.97
C LEU A 43 5.37 29.31 8.63
N ARG A 44 5.53 28.01 8.33
CA ARG A 44 6.16 27.54 7.09
C ARG A 44 5.14 27.21 5.99
N GLY A 45 3.85 27.16 6.30
CA GLY A 45 2.79 27.03 5.30
C GLY A 45 2.75 25.69 4.57
N LEU A 46 3.30 24.60 5.14
CA LEU A 46 3.41 23.31 4.43
C LEU A 46 2.10 22.84 3.78
N GLY A 47 0.98 23.04 4.49
CA GLY A 47 -0.34 22.64 4.01
C GLY A 47 -0.77 23.27 2.68
N SER A 48 -0.22 24.42 2.28
CA SER A 48 -0.55 25.00 0.96
C SER A 48 -0.04 24.17 -0.21
N PHE A 49 0.89 23.23 0.02
CA PHE A 49 1.32 22.23 -0.97
C PHE A 49 0.12 21.44 -1.52
N TYR A 50 -0.75 21.01 -0.62
CA TYR A 50 -1.90 20.16 -0.92
C TYR A 50 -3.13 20.97 -1.38
N GLY A 51 -2.91 22.14 -1.96
CA GLY A 51 -3.95 23.03 -2.45
C GLY A 51 -4.41 24.07 -1.43
N THR A 52 -5.04 25.13 -1.97
CA THR A 52 -5.54 26.27 -1.20
C THR A 52 -6.95 26.63 -1.60
N HIS A 53 -7.66 27.29 -0.68
CA HIS A 53 -9.02 27.76 -0.90
C HIS A 53 -9.17 29.22 -0.43
N PRO A 54 -10.11 30.00 -0.99
CA PRO A 54 -10.37 31.36 -0.53
C PRO A 54 -10.74 31.43 0.96
N TRP A 55 -10.49 32.57 1.61
CA TRP A 55 -10.75 32.76 3.04
C TRP A 55 -12.22 32.49 3.42
N PHE A 56 -13.17 32.77 2.52
CA PHE A 56 -14.61 32.59 2.77
C PHE A 56 -15.09 31.13 2.62
N TRP A 57 -14.22 30.19 2.21
CA TRP A 57 -14.61 28.81 1.89
C TRP A 57 -15.29 28.10 3.07
N TYR A 58 -14.83 28.30 4.30
CA TYR A 58 -15.49 27.69 5.46
C TYR A 58 -16.90 28.22 5.71
N PHE A 59 -17.18 29.48 5.36
CA PHE A 59 -18.49 30.08 5.52
C PHE A 59 -19.47 29.62 4.44
N LEU A 60 -19.02 29.55 3.18
CA LEU A 60 -19.89 29.28 2.03
C LEU A 60 -19.96 27.81 1.62
N VAL A 61 -18.92 27.02 1.91
CA VAL A 61 -18.81 25.61 1.51
C VAL A 61 -18.69 24.73 2.74
N GLY A 62 -17.71 24.99 3.61
CA GLY A 62 -17.40 24.14 4.77
C GLY A 62 -18.59 23.90 5.71
N LEU A 63 -19.09 24.97 6.33
CA LEU A 63 -20.21 24.89 7.27
C LEU A 63 -21.52 24.41 6.61
N PRO A 64 -21.93 24.92 5.43
CA PRO A 64 -23.12 24.42 4.75
C PRO A 64 -23.07 22.91 4.45
N THR A 65 -21.95 22.41 3.94
CA THR A 65 -21.79 20.98 3.64
C THR A 65 -21.85 20.12 4.90
N LEU A 66 -21.21 20.55 6.00
CA LEU A 66 -21.17 19.76 7.23
C LEU A 66 -22.48 19.78 8.02
N LEU A 67 -23.19 20.91 8.03
CA LEU A 67 -24.48 21.00 8.70
C LEU A 67 -25.61 20.43 7.85
N GLY A 68 -25.47 20.41 6.53
CA GLY A 68 -26.48 19.90 5.61
C GLY A 68 -27.86 20.51 5.89
N PRO A 69 -28.91 19.70 6.05
CA PRO A 69 -30.26 20.19 6.38
C PRO A 69 -30.33 20.97 7.71
N HIS A 70 -29.44 20.72 8.66
CA HIS A 70 -29.39 21.44 9.94
C HIS A 70 -28.90 22.89 9.81
N LEU A 71 -28.38 23.28 8.64
CA LEU A 71 -28.00 24.66 8.35
C LEU A 71 -29.18 25.62 8.49
N VAL A 72 -30.38 25.22 8.05
CA VAL A 72 -31.58 26.07 8.09
C VAL A 72 -31.95 26.46 9.53
N PRO A 73 -32.19 25.51 10.47
CA PRO A 73 -32.46 25.87 11.85
C PRO A 73 -31.26 26.56 12.53
N PHE A 74 -30.02 26.26 12.13
CA PHE A 74 -28.84 26.96 12.63
C PHE A 74 -28.87 28.45 12.27
N LEU A 75 -29.08 28.80 11.00
CA LEU A 75 -29.14 30.19 10.55
C LEU A 75 -30.34 30.94 11.14
N MET A 76 -31.51 30.29 11.19
CA MET A 76 -32.70 30.87 11.82
C MET A 76 -32.51 31.15 13.31
N SER A 77 -31.69 30.33 13.99
CA SER A 77 -31.39 30.52 15.40
C SER A 77 -30.68 31.84 15.67
N LEU A 78 -29.81 32.33 14.76
CA LEU A 78 -28.90 33.46 14.97
C LEU A 78 -29.63 34.74 15.44
N GLY A 79 -30.86 34.96 14.99
CA GLY A 79 -31.68 36.11 15.40
C GLY A 79 -32.42 35.95 16.73
N SER A 80 -32.41 34.74 17.33
CA SER A 80 -33.21 34.38 18.51
C SER A 80 -32.38 33.67 19.61
N ILE A 81 -31.04 33.77 19.56
CA ILE A 81 -30.15 33.06 20.48
C ILE A 81 -30.18 33.69 21.89
N PRO A 82 -30.53 32.94 22.96
CA PRO A 82 -30.41 33.39 24.34
C PRO A 82 -28.94 33.63 24.71
N ARG A 83 -28.69 34.58 25.60
CA ARG A 83 -27.34 34.90 26.08
C ARG A 83 -26.58 33.71 26.67
N SER A 84 -27.30 32.70 27.21
CA SER A 84 -26.68 31.48 27.76
C SER A 84 -25.95 30.63 26.71
N ILE A 85 -26.30 30.73 25.43
CA ILE A 85 -25.71 29.95 24.34
C ILE A 85 -24.63 30.75 23.59
N TRP A 86 -24.53 32.07 23.83
CA TRP A 86 -23.53 32.91 23.18
C TRP A 86 -22.08 32.39 23.29
N PRO A 87 -21.65 31.73 24.39
CA PRO A 87 -20.32 31.12 24.42
C PRO A 87 -20.11 30.06 23.33
N LEU A 88 -21.12 29.22 23.04
CA LEU A 88 -21.04 28.22 21.98
C LEU A 88 -20.94 28.86 20.59
N LEU A 89 -21.75 29.89 20.34
CA LEU A 89 -21.70 30.66 19.10
C LEU A 89 -20.34 31.35 18.94
N ALA A 90 -19.82 31.96 20.01
CA ALA A 90 -18.52 32.61 20.02
C ALA A 90 -17.40 31.60 19.71
N THR A 91 -17.45 30.39 20.27
CA THR A 91 -16.49 29.32 19.95
C THR A 91 -16.57 28.92 18.48
N ILE A 92 -17.77 28.76 17.91
CA ILE A 92 -17.93 28.42 16.48
C ILE A 92 -17.35 29.55 15.61
N LEU A 93 -17.76 30.80 15.86
CA LEU A 93 -17.30 31.95 15.08
C LEU A 93 -15.79 32.15 15.19
N PHE A 94 -15.24 32.06 16.40
CA PHE A 94 -13.80 32.15 16.64
C PHE A 94 -13.05 31.08 15.86
N SER A 95 -13.44 29.81 15.99
CA SER A 95 -12.81 28.70 15.29
C SER A 95 -12.87 28.87 13.77
N VAL A 96 -14.05 29.24 13.22
CA VAL A 96 -14.23 29.43 11.77
C VAL A 96 -13.38 30.59 11.27
N VAL A 97 -13.33 31.72 12.00
CA VAL A 97 -12.50 32.87 11.63
C VAL A 97 -11.02 32.50 11.66
N CYS A 98 -10.54 31.89 12.74
CA CYS A 98 -9.15 31.48 12.88
C CYS A 98 -8.73 30.50 11.78
N LEU A 99 -9.56 29.49 11.50
CA LEU A 99 -9.29 28.51 10.44
C LEU A 99 -9.37 29.15 9.04
N SER A 100 -10.20 30.17 8.84
CA SER A 100 -10.36 30.86 7.56
C SER A 100 -9.12 31.68 7.15
N VAL A 101 -8.28 32.07 8.11
CA VAL A 101 -7.00 32.74 7.85
C VAL A 101 -6.00 31.80 7.18
N LEU A 102 -6.11 30.49 7.42
CA LEU A 102 -5.18 29.50 6.86
C LEU A 102 -5.51 29.24 5.38
N PRO A 103 -4.49 29.15 4.49
CA PRO A 103 -4.72 28.95 3.06
C PRO A 103 -5.30 27.56 2.76
N HIS A 104 -4.73 26.53 3.39
CA HIS A 104 -5.21 25.15 3.29
C HIS A 104 -6.45 24.93 4.16
N LYS A 105 -7.44 24.22 3.62
CA LYS A 105 -8.74 24.02 4.28
C LYS A 105 -9.25 22.61 4.05
N GLU A 106 -9.73 22.00 5.11
CA GLU A 106 -10.36 20.68 5.08
C GLU A 106 -11.64 20.66 5.92
N PHE A 107 -12.60 19.82 5.52
CA PHE A 107 -13.85 19.63 6.27
C PHE A 107 -13.60 19.09 7.69
N ARG A 108 -12.61 18.21 7.88
CA ARG A 108 -12.32 17.59 9.18
C ARG A 108 -11.96 18.62 10.27
N PHE A 109 -11.41 19.78 9.92
CA PHE A 109 -11.09 20.83 10.90
C PHE A 109 -12.35 21.49 11.50
N LEU A 110 -13.47 21.44 10.78
CA LEU A 110 -14.76 21.93 11.28
C LEU A 110 -15.59 20.85 11.99
N ALA A 111 -15.23 19.57 11.88
CA ALA A 111 -15.99 18.47 12.48
C ALA A 111 -16.24 18.63 14.00
N PRO A 112 -15.28 19.13 14.81
CA PRO A 112 -15.53 19.40 16.24
C PRO A 112 -16.62 20.45 16.51
N LEU A 113 -17.03 21.25 15.52
CA LEU A 113 -18.06 22.29 15.65
C LEU A 113 -19.48 21.75 15.43
N ILE A 114 -19.63 20.54 14.89
CA ILE A 114 -20.93 19.93 14.58
C ILE A 114 -21.80 19.80 15.85
N PRO A 115 -21.32 19.27 16.98
CA PRO A 115 -22.16 19.12 18.18
C PRO A 115 -22.67 20.46 18.71
N ALA A 116 -21.82 21.48 18.76
CA ALA A 116 -22.19 22.82 19.21
C ALA A 116 -23.25 23.46 18.28
N SER A 117 -23.09 23.29 16.97
CA SER A 117 -24.03 23.76 15.96
C SER A 117 -25.40 23.06 16.09
N ASN A 118 -25.40 21.75 16.32
CA ASN A 118 -26.63 20.97 16.53
C ASN A 118 -27.36 21.35 17.83
N ILE A 119 -26.64 21.67 18.91
CA ILE A 119 -27.23 22.18 20.15
C ILE A 119 -27.96 23.50 19.89
N ILE A 120 -27.31 24.44 19.19
CA ILE A 120 -27.90 25.73 18.81
C ILE A 120 -29.18 25.52 17.99
N SER A 121 -29.12 24.69 16.94
CA SER A 121 -30.27 24.35 16.09
C SER A 121 -31.41 23.70 16.88
N GLY A 122 -31.10 22.74 17.76
CA GLY A 122 -32.10 22.04 18.56
C GLY A 122 -32.80 22.94 19.56
N GLN A 123 -32.06 23.84 20.22
CA GLN A 123 -32.64 24.80 21.15
C GLN A 123 -33.56 25.81 20.45
N TYR A 124 -33.23 26.23 19.23
CA TYR A 124 -34.13 27.06 18.42
C TYR A 124 -35.42 26.32 18.05
N LEU A 125 -35.32 25.10 17.52
CA LEU A 125 -36.49 24.30 17.12
C LEU A 125 -37.41 24.03 18.31
N SER A 126 -36.85 23.64 19.46
CA SER A 126 -37.59 23.36 20.69
C SER A 126 -38.41 24.56 21.15
N ARG A 127 -37.84 25.77 21.09
CA ARG A 127 -38.53 27.00 21.51
C ARG A 127 -39.56 27.48 20.49
N LYS A 128 -39.24 27.40 19.21
CA LYS A 128 -40.09 27.94 18.14
C LYS A 128 -41.33 27.07 17.90
N TRP A 129 -41.16 25.75 17.95
CA TRP A 129 -42.19 24.78 17.55
C TRP A 129 -42.74 23.96 18.72
N GLY A 130 -42.17 24.08 19.92
CA GLY A 130 -42.66 23.46 21.13
C GLY A 130 -42.51 21.93 21.17
N PRO A 131 -42.97 21.28 22.25
CA PRO A 131 -42.77 19.85 22.48
C PRO A 131 -43.56 18.96 21.51
N SER A 132 -44.62 19.47 20.87
CA SER A 132 -45.44 18.69 19.94
C SER A 132 -44.79 18.53 18.56
N TRP A 133 -44.10 19.55 18.07
CA TRP A 133 -43.51 19.54 16.73
C TRP A 133 -41.99 19.33 16.73
N PHE A 134 -41.29 19.68 17.81
CA PHE A 134 -39.84 19.47 17.92
C PHE A 134 -39.40 18.02 17.67
N PRO A 135 -40.04 16.99 18.26
CA PRO A 135 -39.66 15.59 17.99
C PRO A 135 -39.87 15.22 16.54
N LEU A 136 -41.01 15.60 15.95
CA LEU A 136 -41.33 15.32 14.55
C LEU A 136 -40.29 15.94 13.61
N LEU A 137 -39.98 17.23 13.78
CA LEU A 137 -38.99 17.93 12.95
C LEU A 137 -37.58 17.33 13.12
N SER A 138 -37.21 16.93 14.34
CA SER A 138 -35.92 16.29 14.60
C SER A 138 -35.82 14.93 13.92
N VAL A 139 -36.89 14.13 13.94
CA VAL A 139 -36.98 12.85 13.21
C VAL A 139 -36.89 13.09 11.71
N VAL A 140 -37.62 14.07 11.16
CA VAL A 140 -37.53 14.40 9.74
C VAL A 140 -36.11 14.79 9.33
N LEU A 141 -35.44 15.67 10.09
CA LEU A 141 -34.05 16.05 9.83
C LEU A 141 -33.10 14.85 9.89
N MET A 142 -33.29 13.94 10.85
CA MET A 142 -32.49 12.71 10.95
C MET A 142 -32.74 11.78 9.75
N LEU A 143 -34.00 11.58 9.34
CA LEU A 143 -34.36 10.74 8.20
C LEU A 143 -33.78 11.25 6.88
N VAL A 144 -33.73 12.57 6.68
CA VAL A 144 -33.12 13.18 5.48
C VAL A 144 -31.61 12.92 5.40
N ASN A 145 -30.93 12.74 6.54
CA ASN A 145 -29.52 12.40 6.56
C ASN A 145 -29.25 10.90 6.32
N LEU A 146 -30.23 10.00 6.51
CA LEU A 146 -30.01 8.56 6.38
C LEU A 146 -29.52 8.13 4.97
N PRO A 147 -30.09 8.62 3.86
CA PRO A 147 -29.57 8.30 2.52
C PRO A 147 -28.14 8.78 2.31
N VAL A 148 -27.79 9.96 2.84
CA VAL A 148 -26.43 10.51 2.75
C VAL A 148 -25.45 9.69 3.57
N VAL A 149 -25.81 9.32 4.79
CA VAL A 149 -25.00 8.44 5.66
C VAL A 149 -24.80 7.08 5.02
N PHE A 150 -25.87 6.50 4.45
CA PHE A 150 -25.77 5.23 3.74
C PHE A 150 -24.81 5.35 2.55
N TYR A 151 -25.03 6.32 1.65
CA TYR A 151 -24.18 6.48 0.47
C TYR A 151 -22.71 6.78 0.83
N LEU A 152 -22.45 7.78 1.69
CA LEU A 152 -21.08 8.17 2.06
C LEU A 152 -20.38 7.14 2.94
N GLY A 153 -21.13 6.39 3.75
CA GLY A 153 -20.57 5.39 4.65
C GLY A 153 -20.35 4.00 4.04
N THR A 154 -20.96 3.72 2.88
CA THR A 154 -20.92 2.36 2.29
C THR A 154 -20.53 2.32 0.81
N ILE A 155 -20.90 3.33 0.02
CA ILE A 155 -20.72 3.31 -1.44
C ILE A 155 -19.59 4.24 -1.86
N HIS A 156 -19.55 5.46 -1.33
CA HIS A 156 -18.57 6.45 -1.73
C HIS A 156 -17.16 6.07 -1.26
N GLN A 157 -16.22 5.97 -2.18
CA GLN A 157 -14.82 5.65 -1.93
C GLN A 157 -14.60 4.35 -1.14
N SER A 158 -15.48 3.35 -1.32
CA SER A 158 -15.40 2.08 -0.59
C SER A 158 -14.38 1.10 -1.18
N GLY A 159 -14.05 1.21 -2.47
CA GLY A 159 -13.16 0.32 -3.20
C GLY A 159 -11.81 0.07 -2.50
N PRO A 160 -11.07 1.10 -2.06
CA PRO A 160 -9.81 0.92 -1.34
C PRO A 160 -9.90 0.13 -0.04
N LEU A 161 -11.06 0.12 0.64
CA LEU A 161 -11.26 -0.71 1.83
C LEU A 161 -11.60 -2.16 1.46
N VAL A 162 -12.47 -2.35 0.46
CA VAL A 162 -12.89 -3.68 0.01
C VAL A 162 -11.73 -4.44 -0.66
N VAL A 163 -10.86 -3.74 -1.39
CA VAL A 163 -9.69 -4.37 -2.01
C VAL A 163 -8.76 -4.96 -0.94
N MET A 164 -8.55 -4.25 0.17
CA MET A 164 -7.67 -4.71 1.24
C MET A 164 -8.22 -5.95 1.95
N SER A 165 -9.54 -6.06 2.13
CA SER A 165 -10.14 -7.25 2.73
C SER A 165 -10.05 -8.46 1.81
N SER A 166 -10.17 -8.28 0.49
CA SER A 166 -9.91 -9.36 -0.48
C SER A 166 -8.43 -9.78 -0.48
N LEU A 167 -7.52 -8.81 -0.55
CA LEU A 167 -6.08 -9.06 -0.52
C LEU A 167 -5.68 -9.84 0.73
N GLN A 168 -6.22 -9.49 1.90
CA GLN A 168 -5.98 -10.22 3.14
C GLN A 168 -6.30 -11.71 3.05
N GLN A 169 -7.34 -12.10 2.30
CA GLN A 169 -7.74 -13.49 2.15
C GLN A 169 -6.88 -14.26 1.13
N ARG A 170 -6.43 -13.59 0.07
CA ARG A 170 -5.79 -14.23 -1.09
C ARG A 170 -4.27 -14.20 -1.08
N ILE A 171 -3.68 -13.17 -0.47
CA ILE A 171 -2.22 -12.99 -0.44
C ILE A 171 -1.55 -14.18 0.26
N GLN A 172 -0.33 -14.48 -0.12
CA GLN A 172 0.52 -15.46 0.56
C GLN A 172 1.71 -14.70 1.19
N ASP A 173 2.43 -15.33 2.12
CA ASP A 173 3.59 -14.68 2.78
C ASP A 173 4.72 -14.31 1.81
N ARG A 174 4.70 -14.88 0.59
CA ARG A 174 5.64 -14.59 -0.50
C ARG A 174 5.15 -13.54 -1.50
N SER A 175 3.93 -13.02 -1.33
CA SER A 175 3.41 -12.02 -2.26
C SER A 175 4.05 -10.65 -2.04
N SER A 176 3.98 -9.82 -3.05
CA SER A 176 4.38 -8.41 -3.03
C SER A 176 3.32 -7.59 -3.75
N VAL A 177 2.97 -6.43 -3.21
CA VAL A 177 1.84 -5.64 -3.73
C VAL A 177 2.27 -4.21 -4.02
N VAL A 178 1.95 -3.73 -5.22
CA VAL A 178 2.12 -2.32 -5.58
C VAL A 178 0.75 -1.68 -5.77
N PHE A 179 0.55 -0.51 -5.16
CA PHE A 179 -0.67 0.29 -5.26
C PHE A 179 -0.43 1.51 -6.17
N LEU A 180 -0.97 1.46 -7.39
CA LEU A 180 -0.94 2.53 -8.39
C LEU A 180 -2.24 3.33 -8.33
N MET A 181 -2.35 4.13 -7.28
CA MET A 181 -3.50 4.98 -6.98
C MET A 181 -3.01 6.19 -6.17
N PRO A 182 -3.81 7.25 -5.98
CA PRO A 182 -3.39 8.41 -5.20
C PRO A 182 -2.84 8.02 -3.82
N CYS A 183 -1.88 8.79 -3.33
CA CYS A 183 -1.24 8.53 -2.03
C CYS A 183 -2.27 8.38 -0.90
N HIS A 184 -1.97 7.52 0.07
CA HIS A 184 -2.81 7.27 1.25
C HIS A 184 -4.25 6.78 0.95
N SER A 185 -4.50 6.21 -0.24
CA SER A 185 -5.83 5.70 -0.60
C SER A 185 -6.23 4.44 0.18
N THR A 186 -5.27 3.57 0.55
CA THR A 186 -5.55 2.30 1.25
C THR A 186 -5.01 2.31 2.69
N PRO A 187 -5.67 1.58 3.61
CA PRO A 187 -5.23 1.48 5.00
C PRO A 187 -4.02 0.53 5.23
N PHE A 188 -3.48 -0.07 4.17
CA PHE A 188 -2.20 -0.80 4.17
C PHE A 188 -2.12 -1.90 5.26
N TYR A 189 -1.01 -2.00 5.98
CA TYR A 189 -0.79 -3.04 7.01
C TYR A 189 -1.85 -3.11 8.11
N SER A 190 -2.58 -2.01 8.37
CA SER A 190 -3.63 -2.00 9.40
C SER A 190 -4.82 -2.91 9.07
N HIS A 191 -5.02 -3.24 7.79
CA HIS A 191 -6.06 -4.17 7.34
C HIS A 191 -5.47 -5.48 6.82
N LEU A 192 -4.27 -5.44 6.23
CA LEU A 192 -3.67 -6.65 5.69
C LEU A 192 -3.19 -7.63 6.78
N HIS A 193 -2.70 -7.10 7.91
CA HIS A 193 -2.17 -7.90 9.03
C HIS A 193 -1.11 -8.96 8.63
N ARG A 194 -0.35 -8.70 7.56
CA ARG A 194 0.75 -9.56 7.10
C ARG A 194 1.96 -8.73 6.73
N SER A 195 3.13 -9.24 7.07
CA SER A 195 4.43 -8.59 6.81
C SER A 195 4.97 -8.96 5.43
N ILE A 196 4.29 -8.49 4.39
CA ILE A 196 4.76 -8.64 3.01
C ILE A 196 5.29 -7.30 2.44
N PRO A 197 6.22 -7.32 1.47
CA PRO A 197 6.65 -6.11 0.78
C PRO A 197 5.47 -5.44 0.07
N MET A 198 5.21 -4.19 0.42
CA MET A 198 4.19 -3.39 -0.25
C MET A 198 4.71 -1.99 -0.54
N ALA A 199 4.27 -1.41 -1.65
CA ALA A 199 4.62 -0.04 -2.02
C ALA A 199 3.39 0.70 -2.59
N PHE A 200 3.32 2.01 -2.35
CA PHE A 200 2.28 2.90 -2.88
C PHE A 200 2.92 4.22 -3.32
N LEU A 201 2.26 4.94 -4.24
CA LEU A 201 2.70 6.26 -4.68
C LEU A 201 2.70 7.25 -3.50
N THR A 202 3.85 7.86 -3.19
CA THR A 202 3.95 8.84 -2.10
C THR A 202 3.64 10.26 -2.58
N CYS A 203 3.21 11.11 -1.67
CA CYS A 203 3.01 12.55 -1.91
C CYS A 203 3.75 13.36 -0.85
N GLU A 204 5.02 12.98 -0.66
CA GLU A 204 5.90 13.64 0.31
C GLU A 204 6.26 15.05 -0.15
N PRO A 205 6.25 16.03 0.77
CA PRO A 205 6.71 17.37 0.45
C PRO A 205 8.22 17.36 0.16
N PRO A 206 8.75 18.41 -0.49
CA PRO A 206 10.16 18.47 -0.83
C PRO A 206 11.05 18.29 0.42
N PRO A 207 12.13 17.49 0.33
CA PRO A 207 12.97 17.15 1.48
C PRO A 207 13.68 18.36 2.11
N SER A 208 13.84 19.44 1.33
CA SER A 208 14.22 20.75 1.88
C SER A 208 13.07 21.73 1.76
N MET A 209 12.65 22.28 2.90
CA MET A 209 11.62 23.34 2.99
C MET A 209 12.04 24.67 2.33
N LEU A 210 13.27 24.73 1.77
CA LEU A 210 13.82 25.87 1.02
C LEU A 210 13.80 25.64 -0.48
N ALA A 211 13.49 24.43 -0.95
CA ALA A 211 13.27 24.16 -2.37
C ALA A 211 12.05 24.96 -2.84
N ASN A 212 12.07 25.38 -4.10
CA ASN A 212 10.95 26.11 -4.68
C ASN A 212 9.71 25.20 -4.73
N MET A 213 8.80 25.42 -3.79
CA MET A 213 7.62 24.60 -3.56
C MET A 213 6.64 24.59 -4.74
N SER A 214 6.70 25.61 -5.60
CA SER A 214 5.88 25.69 -6.82
C SER A 214 6.45 24.90 -7.99
N ALA A 215 7.70 24.46 -7.92
CA ALA A 215 8.40 23.74 -8.99
C ALA A 215 8.64 22.26 -8.64
N TYR A 216 8.37 21.87 -7.40
CA TYR A 216 8.46 20.49 -6.97
C TYR A 216 7.17 19.75 -7.34
N MET A 217 7.31 18.60 -7.99
CA MET A 217 6.26 17.62 -8.17
C MET A 217 6.57 16.44 -7.26
N ASP A 218 5.55 15.93 -6.58
CA ASP A 218 5.71 14.71 -5.80
C ASP A 218 5.66 13.45 -6.68
N GLU A 219 6.06 12.31 -6.12
CA GLU A 219 6.15 11.03 -6.84
C GLU A 219 4.80 10.61 -7.46
N ALA A 220 3.68 10.85 -6.78
CA ALA A 220 2.36 10.56 -7.34
C ALA A 220 2.06 11.48 -8.53
N ASP A 221 2.35 12.77 -8.40
CA ASP A 221 2.20 13.75 -9.49
C ASP A 221 3.04 13.37 -10.72
N GLU A 222 4.32 13.05 -10.52
CA GLU A 222 5.24 12.61 -11.57
C GLU A 222 4.74 11.34 -12.28
N PHE A 223 4.26 10.35 -11.51
CA PHE A 223 3.74 9.12 -12.07
C PHE A 223 2.49 9.35 -12.92
N PHE A 224 1.55 10.20 -12.46
CA PHE A 224 0.29 10.40 -13.16
C PHE A 224 0.40 11.24 -14.44
N GLU A 225 1.45 12.07 -14.58
CA GLU A 225 1.79 12.75 -15.83
C GLU A 225 2.10 11.73 -16.95
N ASP A 226 2.99 10.76 -16.69
CA ASP A 226 3.35 9.70 -17.65
C ASP A 226 3.51 8.31 -16.99
N PRO A 227 2.40 7.59 -16.73
CA PRO A 227 2.44 6.28 -16.08
C PRO A 227 3.27 5.25 -16.85
N PRO A 228 3.15 5.11 -18.20
CA PRO A 228 3.98 4.17 -18.96
C PRO A 228 5.48 4.40 -18.84
N ALA A 229 5.94 5.65 -18.71
CA ALA A 229 7.37 5.94 -18.53
C ALA A 229 7.90 5.54 -17.14
N HIS A 230 7.06 5.61 -16.11
CA HIS A 230 7.50 5.39 -14.73
C HIS A 230 7.26 3.96 -14.23
N ILE A 231 6.30 3.22 -14.81
CA ILE A 231 5.84 1.91 -14.33
C ILE A 231 6.94 0.84 -14.29
N GLU A 232 7.91 0.86 -15.20
CA GLU A 232 8.99 -0.14 -15.24
C GLU A 232 9.80 -0.17 -13.94
N SER A 233 10.06 1.01 -13.35
CA SER A 233 10.76 1.10 -12.07
C SER A 233 9.97 0.43 -10.93
N TRP A 234 8.63 0.50 -10.97
CA TRP A 234 7.75 -0.14 -9.99
C TRP A 234 7.68 -1.66 -10.19
N LEU A 235 7.62 -2.11 -11.44
CA LEU A 235 7.57 -3.54 -11.76
C LEU A 235 8.92 -4.24 -11.55
N SER A 236 10.05 -3.53 -11.63
CA SER A 236 11.38 -4.07 -11.33
C SER A 236 11.60 -4.42 -9.85
N GLY A 237 10.65 -4.11 -8.98
CA GLY A 237 10.74 -4.35 -7.54
C GLY A 237 11.57 -3.31 -6.78
N SER A 238 12.03 -2.24 -7.43
CA SER A 238 12.85 -1.20 -6.79
C SER A 238 12.19 -0.60 -5.54
N LYS A 239 10.86 -0.53 -5.52
CA LYS A 239 10.04 0.01 -4.42
C LYS A 239 9.61 -1.04 -3.39
N THR A 240 9.78 -2.33 -3.69
CA THR A 240 9.33 -3.48 -2.87
C THR A 240 10.53 -4.33 -2.44
N SER A 241 11.60 -3.69 -1.94
CA SER A 241 12.81 -4.37 -1.47
C SER A 241 13.48 -5.27 -2.54
N GLN A 242 13.45 -4.83 -3.80
CA GLN A 242 13.98 -5.56 -4.97
C GLN A 242 13.20 -6.84 -5.33
N ILE A 243 11.98 -7.01 -4.80
CA ILE A 243 11.10 -8.13 -5.13
C ILE A 243 10.04 -7.63 -6.11
N PRO A 244 9.98 -8.14 -7.36
CA PRO A 244 8.94 -7.76 -8.32
C PRO A 244 7.53 -7.97 -7.75
N PRO A 245 6.55 -7.11 -8.06
CA PRO A 245 5.19 -7.24 -7.55
C PRO A 245 4.50 -8.49 -8.10
N THR A 246 3.90 -9.30 -7.24
CA THR A 246 2.99 -10.37 -7.67
C THR A 246 1.58 -9.85 -7.91
N HIS A 247 1.20 -8.77 -7.22
CA HIS A 247 -0.09 -8.11 -7.36
C HIS A 247 0.10 -6.61 -7.62
N VAL A 248 -0.72 -6.08 -8.52
CA VAL A 248 -0.83 -4.64 -8.77
C VAL A 248 -2.27 -4.24 -8.50
N VAL A 249 -2.45 -3.21 -7.69
CA VAL A 249 -3.76 -2.67 -7.33
C VAL A 249 -3.83 -1.26 -7.90
N MET A 250 -4.80 -0.99 -8.76
CA MET A 250 -4.88 0.30 -9.45
C MET A 250 -6.31 0.77 -9.67
N PHE A 251 -6.45 2.06 -9.96
CA PHE A 251 -7.71 2.63 -10.44
C PHE A 251 -7.99 2.22 -11.89
N ASP A 252 -9.27 2.12 -12.24
CA ASP A 252 -9.74 1.74 -13.58
C ASP A 252 -9.22 2.69 -14.66
N SER A 253 -9.08 3.97 -14.34
CA SER A 253 -8.57 5.02 -15.21
C SER A 253 -7.15 4.76 -15.71
N LEU A 254 -6.33 4.01 -14.96
CA LEU A 254 -4.98 3.62 -15.37
C LEU A 254 -4.94 2.36 -16.24
N HIS A 255 -6.01 1.57 -16.27
CA HIS A 255 -6.00 0.25 -16.90
C HIS A 255 -5.67 0.32 -18.39
N ASP A 256 -6.31 1.22 -19.14
CA ASP A 256 -6.07 1.37 -20.58
C ASP A 256 -4.68 1.94 -20.88
N ARG A 257 -4.17 2.85 -20.04
CA ARG A 257 -2.84 3.48 -20.20
C ARG A 257 -1.71 2.48 -19.96
N LEU A 258 -1.89 1.55 -19.01
CA LEU A 258 -0.85 0.59 -18.60
C LEU A 258 -1.03 -0.81 -19.22
N ARG A 259 -2.02 -1.00 -20.10
CA ARG A 259 -2.34 -2.30 -20.70
C ARG A 259 -1.14 -2.96 -21.40
N SER A 260 -0.28 -2.17 -22.04
CA SER A 260 0.93 -2.69 -22.69
C SER A 260 2.04 -3.07 -21.71
N ASN A 261 2.12 -2.39 -20.56
CA ASN A 261 3.13 -2.62 -19.53
C ASN A 261 2.75 -3.77 -18.59
N LEU A 262 1.45 -4.03 -18.42
CA LEU A 262 0.90 -5.04 -17.52
C LEU A 262 0.41 -6.30 -18.26
N LYS A 263 1.02 -6.66 -19.40
CA LYS A 263 0.59 -7.83 -20.19
C LYS A 263 0.69 -9.16 -19.45
N ASP A 264 1.64 -9.27 -18.52
CA ASP A 264 1.86 -10.46 -17.70
C ASP A 264 0.91 -10.52 -16.48
N PHE A 265 0.08 -9.49 -16.30
CA PHE A 265 -0.89 -9.38 -15.22
C PHE A 265 -2.32 -9.49 -15.75
N GLU A 266 -3.13 -10.32 -15.11
CA GLU A 266 -4.53 -10.47 -15.41
C GLU A 266 -5.39 -9.81 -14.34
N VAL A 267 -6.49 -9.18 -14.74
CA VAL A 267 -7.46 -8.61 -13.80
C VAL A 267 -8.18 -9.76 -13.09
N VAL A 268 -7.97 -9.85 -11.78
CA VAL A 268 -8.56 -10.89 -10.93
C VAL A 268 -9.91 -10.42 -10.39
N GLU A 269 -9.95 -9.18 -9.90
CA GLU A 269 -11.13 -8.61 -9.24
C GLU A 269 -11.28 -7.12 -9.56
N GLU A 270 -12.53 -6.69 -9.63
CA GLU A 270 -12.94 -5.30 -9.76
C GLU A 270 -13.91 -4.93 -8.63
N PHE A 271 -13.61 -3.84 -7.92
CA PHE A 271 -14.40 -3.36 -6.79
C PHE A 271 -14.94 -1.97 -7.07
N MET A 272 -16.24 -1.75 -6.88
CA MET A 272 -16.85 -0.42 -6.99
C MET A 272 -16.20 0.56 -5.99
N ASN A 273 -15.85 1.74 -6.48
CA ASN A 273 -15.23 2.82 -5.71
C ASN A 273 -16.13 4.06 -5.65
N ASN A 274 -16.54 4.60 -6.80
CA ASN A 274 -17.45 5.74 -6.85
C ASN A 274 -18.28 5.72 -8.15
N PRO A 275 -19.59 5.40 -8.08
CA PRO A 275 -20.45 5.29 -9.25
C PRO A 275 -20.54 6.56 -10.10
N PHE A 276 -20.30 7.73 -9.50
CA PHE A 276 -20.43 9.03 -10.16
C PHE A 276 -19.08 9.68 -10.46
N ALA A 277 -17.97 8.95 -10.29
CA ALA A 277 -16.67 9.47 -10.71
C ALA A 277 -16.62 9.61 -12.24
N ASP A 278 -16.15 10.76 -12.70
CA ASP A 278 -15.62 10.87 -14.04
C ASP A 278 -14.22 10.22 -14.02
N PRO A 279 -13.93 9.21 -14.86
CA PRO A 279 -12.63 8.54 -14.85
C PRO A 279 -11.55 9.53 -15.27
N GLU A 280 -10.80 10.00 -14.28
CA GLU A 280 -9.56 10.76 -14.45
C GLU A 280 -8.46 9.98 -13.75
N ASP A 281 -7.20 10.25 -14.05
CA ASP A 281 -6.09 9.47 -13.50
C ASP A 281 -6.12 9.32 -11.96
N ARG A 282 -6.68 10.31 -11.23
CA ARG A 282 -6.81 10.29 -9.77
C ARG A 282 -8.21 10.00 -9.24
N LYS A 283 -9.18 9.72 -10.10
CA LYS A 283 -10.57 9.42 -9.73
C LYS A 283 -11.07 8.24 -10.52
N SER A 284 -11.66 7.29 -9.82
CA SER A 284 -11.96 5.99 -10.39
C SER A 284 -13.35 5.53 -10.04
N ARG A 285 -14.02 4.87 -10.98
CA ARG A 285 -15.31 4.22 -10.69
C ARG A 285 -15.08 2.91 -9.98
N SER A 286 -14.01 2.19 -10.29
CA SER A 286 -13.65 0.94 -9.63
C SER A 286 -12.16 0.82 -9.28
N VAL A 287 -11.80 -0.17 -8.45
CA VAL A 287 -10.41 -0.54 -8.13
C VAL A 287 -10.18 -1.93 -8.69
N HIS A 288 -9.14 -2.09 -9.49
CA HIS A 288 -8.72 -3.36 -10.06
C HIS A 288 -7.60 -3.97 -9.22
N THR A 289 -7.74 -5.25 -8.92
CA THR A 289 -6.62 -6.08 -8.48
C THR A 289 -6.19 -6.93 -9.66
N THR A 290 -4.95 -6.77 -10.08
CA THR A 290 -4.33 -7.64 -11.09
C THR A 290 -3.27 -8.50 -10.43
N SER A 291 -3.25 -9.79 -10.73
CA SER A 291 -2.20 -10.72 -10.31
C SER A 291 -1.38 -11.09 -11.52
N MET A 292 -0.11 -11.43 -11.33
CA MET A 292 0.62 -12.18 -12.36
C MET A 292 -0.21 -13.40 -12.73
N ALA A 293 -0.36 -13.65 -14.04
CA ALA A 293 -1.11 -14.80 -14.53
C ALA A 293 -0.64 -16.07 -13.81
N ASP A 294 -1.59 -16.89 -13.35
CA ASP A 294 -1.24 -18.18 -12.75
C ASP A 294 -0.33 -18.95 -13.72
N PRO A 295 0.71 -19.64 -13.23
CA PRO A 295 1.46 -20.59 -14.03
C PRO A 295 0.52 -21.44 -14.88
N PRO A 296 0.79 -21.68 -16.17
CA PRO A 296 0.00 -22.61 -16.95
C PRO A 296 -0.11 -23.93 -16.17
N SER A 297 -1.34 -24.33 -15.85
CA SER A 297 -1.62 -25.52 -15.05
C SER A 297 -0.95 -26.74 -15.67
N CYS A 298 -0.13 -27.43 -14.89
CA CYS A 298 0.46 -28.71 -15.26
C CYS A 298 -0.62 -29.67 -15.80
N ASN A 299 -0.50 -30.13 -17.04
CA ASN A 299 -1.41 -31.13 -17.58
C ASN A 299 -1.32 -32.41 -16.74
N SER A 300 -2.43 -32.75 -16.10
CA SER A 300 -2.59 -33.96 -15.28
C SER A 300 -2.92 -35.16 -16.18
N SER A 301 -1.90 -35.73 -16.83
CA SER A 301 -2.01 -37.09 -17.38
C SER A 301 -0.63 -37.68 -17.64
N SER A 302 -0.33 -38.75 -16.91
CA SER A 302 0.87 -39.60 -16.96
C SER A 302 2.17 -39.00 -16.40
N GLU A 303 2.96 -39.89 -15.80
CA GLU A 303 4.17 -39.70 -15.00
C GLU A 303 4.97 -38.40 -15.24
N ALA A 304 5.20 -37.65 -14.15
CA ALA A 304 6.26 -36.63 -14.03
C ALA A 304 6.31 -35.55 -15.14
N SER A 305 5.23 -34.81 -15.36
CA SER A 305 5.28 -33.57 -16.16
C SER A 305 5.97 -32.43 -15.39
N VAL A 306 7.28 -32.54 -15.23
CA VAL A 306 8.13 -31.46 -14.68
C VAL A 306 8.17 -30.24 -15.62
N LEU A 307 7.59 -30.34 -16.82
CA LEU A 307 7.61 -29.32 -17.87
C LEU A 307 6.23 -28.71 -18.09
N THR A 308 6.18 -27.39 -18.23
CA THR A 308 5.05 -26.67 -18.81
C THR A 308 5.07 -26.81 -20.34
N ALA A 309 3.96 -26.44 -21.01
CA ALA A 309 3.87 -26.47 -22.47
C ALA A 309 4.95 -25.64 -23.17
N ASP A 310 5.47 -24.61 -22.48
CA ASP A 310 6.52 -23.70 -22.97
C ASP A 310 7.94 -24.19 -22.62
N GLY A 311 8.09 -25.42 -22.11
CA GLY A 311 9.38 -26.02 -21.77
C GLY A 311 10.00 -25.50 -20.47
N LYS A 312 9.22 -24.89 -19.58
CA LYS A 312 9.69 -24.41 -18.28
C LYS A 312 9.40 -25.39 -17.14
N ASN A 313 10.07 -25.28 -16.01
CA ASN A 313 9.81 -26.15 -14.86
C ASN A 313 8.43 -25.88 -14.25
N CYS A 314 7.56 -26.88 -14.20
CA CYS A 314 6.20 -26.72 -13.65
C CYS A 314 6.14 -26.90 -12.12
N VAL A 315 7.16 -27.52 -11.53
CA VAL A 315 7.24 -27.82 -10.10
C VAL A 315 8.51 -27.23 -9.49
N THR A 316 8.47 -26.97 -8.18
CA THR A 316 9.61 -26.46 -7.42
C THR A 316 10.76 -27.48 -7.45
N VAL A 317 11.95 -27.01 -7.84
CA VAL A 317 13.20 -27.75 -7.77
C VAL A 317 13.75 -27.69 -6.35
N LYS A 318 14.15 -28.84 -5.81
CA LYS A 318 14.72 -29.00 -4.47
C LYS A 318 16.10 -29.64 -4.51
N CYS A 319 16.90 -29.38 -3.48
CA CYS A 319 18.14 -30.08 -3.25
C CYS A 319 17.85 -31.55 -2.96
N LYS A 320 18.53 -32.45 -3.67
CA LYS A 320 18.40 -33.91 -3.48
C LYS A 320 18.90 -34.40 -2.11
N HIS A 321 19.77 -33.62 -1.44
CA HIS A 321 20.40 -34.02 -0.18
C HIS A 321 19.62 -33.58 1.07
N CYS A 322 19.12 -32.35 1.10
CA CYS A 322 18.48 -31.75 2.29
C CYS A 322 17.05 -31.26 2.06
N GLY A 323 16.54 -31.33 0.83
CA GLY A 323 15.19 -30.86 0.48
C GLY A 323 15.04 -29.34 0.37
N SER A 324 16.13 -28.56 0.56
CA SER A 324 16.15 -27.11 0.39
C SER A 324 15.55 -26.69 -0.96
N LYS A 325 14.69 -25.67 -0.97
CA LYS A 325 14.05 -25.17 -2.19
C LYS A 325 15.06 -24.37 -3.01
N ILE A 326 15.34 -24.81 -4.23
CA ILE A 326 16.37 -24.21 -5.10
C ILE A 326 15.73 -23.24 -6.10
N LEU A 327 14.73 -23.71 -6.87
CA LEU A 327 14.14 -22.94 -7.97
C LEU A 327 12.61 -23.08 -7.96
N PRO A 328 11.84 -21.98 -7.88
CA PRO A 328 10.38 -22.01 -8.00
C PRO A 328 9.93 -22.38 -9.42
N PRO A 329 8.64 -22.78 -9.60
CA PRO A 329 8.05 -23.02 -10.93
C PRO A 329 8.22 -21.84 -11.90
N ASN A 330 8.31 -22.11 -13.21
CA ASN A 330 8.39 -21.19 -14.36
C ASN A 330 9.69 -20.39 -14.56
N PHE A 331 10.70 -20.60 -13.72
CA PHE A 331 11.94 -19.84 -13.79
C PHE A 331 13.10 -20.57 -14.46
N GLY A 332 13.01 -21.89 -14.61
CA GLY A 332 13.96 -22.71 -15.35
C GLY A 332 13.41 -23.14 -16.69
N THR A 333 14.17 -22.96 -17.75
CA THR A 333 13.88 -23.46 -19.10
C THR A 333 14.68 -24.74 -19.33
N TRP A 334 14.05 -25.80 -19.81
CA TRP A 334 14.73 -27.06 -20.07
C TRP A 334 15.61 -26.97 -21.30
N VAL A 335 16.88 -27.33 -21.14
CA VAL A 335 17.83 -27.44 -22.24
C VAL A 335 18.67 -28.71 -22.08
N VAL A 336 19.13 -29.26 -23.19
CA VAL A 336 20.06 -30.40 -23.19
C VAL A 336 21.46 -29.85 -23.42
N LEU A 337 22.41 -30.22 -22.56
CA LEU A 337 23.82 -29.89 -22.71
C LEU A 337 24.63 -31.16 -22.87
N THR A 338 25.70 -31.08 -23.68
CA THR A 338 26.71 -32.12 -23.82
C THR A 338 27.95 -31.69 -23.05
N GLU A 339 28.14 -32.23 -21.85
CA GLU A 339 29.23 -31.79 -20.97
C GLU A 339 29.62 -32.88 -19.96
N ARG A 340 30.60 -32.61 -19.10
CA ARG A 340 31.02 -33.45 -17.98
C ARG A 340 30.49 -32.85 -16.67
N ILE A 341 29.82 -33.67 -15.86
CA ILE A 341 29.35 -33.29 -14.52
C ILE A 341 30.45 -33.61 -13.50
N PRO A 342 30.99 -32.63 -12.73
CA PRO A 342 31.94 -32.92 -11.67
C PRO A 342 31.32 -33.76 -10.55
N GLU A 343 32.14 -34.50 -9.81
CA GLU A 343 31.70 -35.23 -8.62
C GLU A 343 31.28 -34.25 -7.50
N PRO A 344 30.27 -34.60 -6.69
CA PRO A 344 29.80 -33.73 -5.63
C PRO A 344 30.74 -33.81 -4.43
N GLU A 345 31.38 -32.69 -4.09
CA GLU A 345 32.29 -32.56 -2.96
C GLU A 345 31.88 -31.36 -2.08
N GLN A 346 32.22 -31.40 -0.80
CA GLN A 346 32.11 -30.22 0.06
C GLN A 346 33.18 -29.19 -0.34
N LYS A 347 32.88 -27.90 -0.15
CA LYS A 347 33.60 -26.67 -0.61
C LYS A 347 35.15 -26.58 -0.47
N THR A 348 35.86 -27.62 -0.04
CA THR A 348 37.25 -27.52 0.45
C THR A 348 38.30 -28.37 -0.28
N VAL A 349 37.98 -29.08 -1.37
CA VAL A 349 38.99 -29.93 -2.03
C VAL A 349 39.12 -29.58 -3.52
N THR A 350 40.32 -29.12 -3.90
CA THR A 350 40.76 -28.96 -5.29
C THR A 350 41.48 -30.25 -5.71
N THR A 351 40.87 -31.06 -6.57
CA THR A 351 41.54 -32.19 -7.19
C THR A 351 41.43 -32.11 -8.71
N GLU A 352 42.57 -32.27 -9.40
CA GLU A 352 42.66 -32.33 -10.86
C GLU A 352 41.93 -33.58 -11.39
N VAL A 353 41.10 -33.40 -12.43
CA VAL A 353 40.24 -34.46 -12.98
C VAL A 353 40.87 -35.06 -14.25
N GLY A 354 41.19 -36.36 -14.19
CA GLY A 354 41.64 -37.18 -15.34
C GLY A 354 40.57 -37.39 -16.42
N GLU A 355 40.98 -37.87 -17.59
CA GLU A 355 40.20 -37.97 -18.84
C GLU A 355 39.05 -39.02 -18.77
N THR A 356 37.83 -38.62 -19.13
CA THR A 356 36.67 -39.50 -19.40
C THR A 356 35.61 -38.70 -20.18
N GLU A 357 34.90 -39.40 -21.06
CA GLU A 357 34.03 -38.89 -22.14
C GLU A 357 32.84 -38.03 -21.67
N SER A 358 32.42 -37.08 -22.51
CA SER A 358 31.27 -36.17 -22.29
C SER A 358 29.95 -36.84 -22.64
N GLU A 359 28.91 -36.65 -21.82
CA GLU A 359 27.56 -37.21 -22.05
C GLU A 359 26.51 -36.09 -22.23
N GLU A 360 25.37 -36.42 -22.88
CA GLU A 360 24.22 -35.52 -22.98
C GLU A 360 23.31 -35.64 -21.75
N PHE A 361 22.97 -34.53 -21.13
CA PHE A 361 22.02 -34.49 -20.01
C PHE A 361 21.15 -33.24 -20.00
N GLY A 362 19.97 -33.38 -19.41
CA GLY A 362 19.02 -32.28 -19.22
C GLY A 362 19.42 -31.36 -18.06
N VAL A 363 19.31 -30.06 -18.28
CA VAL A 363 19.55 -29.02 -17.28
C VAL A 363 18.44 -27.96 -17.31
N TRP A 364 18.26 -27.28 -16.18
CA TRP A 364 17.45 -26.07 -16.11
C TRP A 364 18.33 -24.85 -16.36
N LYS A 365 18.12 -24.18 -17.49
CA LYS A 365 18.69 -22.86 -17.78
C LYS A 365 17.91 -21.80 -17.00
N VAL A 366 18.60 -20.99 -16.22
CA VAL A 366 18.05 -19.88 -15.45
C VAL A 366 18.83 -18.62 -15.81
N GLU A 367 18.15 -17.64 -16.40
CA GLU A 367 18.79 -16.46 -16.99
C GLU A 367 19.20 -15.40 -15.95
N ASN A 368 18.60 -15.45 -14.75
CA ASN A 368 18.84 -14.48 -13.70
C ASN A 368 19.05 -15.18 -12.35
N ILE A 369 20.15 -14.84 -11.66
CA ILE A 369 20.50 -15.38 -10.35
C ILE A 369 19.43 -15.12 -9.28
N PHE A 370 18.67 -14.04 -9.42
CA PHE A 370 17.60 -13.67 -8.48
C PHE A 370 16.35 -14.54 -8.61
N HIS A 371 16.31 -15.46 -9.57
CA HIS A 371 15.22 -16.44 -9.68
C HIS A 371 15.40 -17.63 -8.73
N PHE A 372 16.59 -17.84 -8.14
CA PHE A 372 16.79 -18.92 -7.17
C PHE A 372 16.29 -18.52 -5.78
N ASP A 373 15.66 -19.47 -5.08
CA ASP A 373 15.26 -19.30 -3.67
C ASP A 373 16.50 -19.44 -2.75
N ASN A 374 17.19 -20.58 -2.81
CA ASN A 374 18.33 -20.90 -1.93
C ASN A 374 19.50 -21.52 -2.73
N MET A 375 20.37 -20.66 -3.28
CA MET A 375 21.55 -21.10 -4.05
C MET A 375 22.84 -20.40 -3.59
N GLY A 376 23.88 -21.21 -3.38
CA GLY A 376 25.24 -20.75 -3.14
C GLY A 376 26.10 -20.79 -4.40
N PHE A 377 27.09 -19.91 -4.47
CA PHE A 377 28.01 -19.79 -5.61
C PHE A 377 29.45 -19.94 -5.13
N SER A 378 30.26 -20.72 -5.85
CA SER A 378 31.69 -20.83 -5.59
C SER A 378 32.46 -19.60 -6.09
N ASN A 379 33.74 -19.53 -5.71
CA ASN A 379 34.69 -18.68 -6.43
C ASN A 379 34.80 -19.13 -7.90
N ALA A 380 35.16 -18.18 -8.77
CA ALA A 380 35.30 -18.46 -10.19
C ALA A 380 36.53 -19.35 -10.45
N VAL A 381 36.34 -20.39 -11.27
CA VAL A 381 37.40 -21.27 -11.78
C VAL A 381 37.30 -21.23 -13.30
N GLY A 382 38.24 -20.53 -13.95
CA GLY A 382 38.14 -20.22 -15.38
C GLY A 382 36.94 -19.32 -15.68
N ASN A 383 36.14 -19.67 -16.70
CA ASN A 383 34.93 -18.95 -17.08
C ASN A 383 33.67 -19.41 -16.33
N ARG A 384 33.81 -20.10 -15.19
CA ARG A 384 32.68 -20.70 -14.48
C ARG A 384 32.67 -20.44 -13.00
N LYS A 385 31.47 -20.38 -12.44
CA LYS A 385 31.21 -20.55 -11.01
C LYS A 385 30.35 -21.78 -10.81
N TYR A 386 30.63 -22.59 -9.81
CA TYR A 386 29.83 -23.75 -9.47
C TYR A 386 28.71 -23.37 -8.50
N LEU A 387 27.55 -23.99 -8.69
CA LEU A 387 26.38 -23.80 -7.85
C LEU A 387 26.36 -24.88 -6.76
N ALA A 388 26.11 -24.50 -5.52
CA ALA A 388 25.96 -25.41 -4.38
C ALA A 388 24.66 -25.10 -3.64
N CYS A 389 24.05 -26.08 -2.99
CA CYS A 389 22.89 -25.82 -2.12
C CYS A 389 23.28 -24.82 -1.02
N ALA A 390 22.47 -23.78 -0.79
CA ALA A 390 22.77 -22.78 0.23
C ALA A 390 22.72 -23.35 1.66
N ASP A 391 21.87 -24.35 1.90
CA ASP A 391 21.64 -24.88 3.25
C ASP A 391 22.64 -25.97 3.66
N CYS A 392 22.90 -26.95 2.78
CA CYS A 392 23.81 -28.06 3.10
C CYS A 392 25.19 -27.96 2.44
N GLU A 393 25.42 -26.91 1.64
CA GLU A 393 26.65 -26.66 0.89
C GLU A 393 27.12 -27.77 -0.07
N MET A 394 26.29 -28.80 -0.28
CA MET A 394 26.57 -29.85 -1.25
C MET A 394 26.48 -29.28 -2.67
N GLY A 395 27.53 -29.51 -3.45
CA GLY A 395 27.63 -29.12 -4.85
C GLY A 395 28.70 -29.94 -5.57
N PRO A 396 28.85 -29.78 -6.90
CA PRO A 396 28.07 -28.85 -7.72
C PRO A 396 26.68 -29.40 -8.06
N VAL A 397 25.63 -28.65 -7.74
CA VAL A 397 24.26 -28.86 -8.24
C VAL A 397 24.07 -28.27 -9.65
N GLY A 398 25.00 -27.42 -10.08
CA GLY A 398 24.99 -26.76 -11.38
C GLY A 398 26.23 -25.88 -11.58
N PHE A 399 26.22 -25.06 -12.62
CA PHE A 399 27.24 -24.04 -12.86
C PHE A 399 26.63 -22.77 -13.45
N MET A 400 27.38 -21.69 -13.40
CA MET A 400 27.10 -20.42 -14.05
C MET A 400 28.24 -20.09 -15.00
N ASP A 401 27.90 -19.68 -16.23
CA ASP A 401 28.87 -19.07 -17.14
C ASP A 401 29.10 -17.61 -16.72
N THR A 402 30.36 -17.25 -16.46
CA THR A 402 30.72 -15.89 -16.03
C THR A 402 30.60 -14.85 -17.14
N GLY A 403 30.52 -15.26 -18.41
CA GLY A 403 30.42 -14.34 -19.55
C GLY A 403 29.06 -13.65 -19.64
N ASP A 404 27.97 -14.42 -19.57
CA ASP A 404 26.59 -13.94 -19.67
C ASP A 404 25.78 -14.07 -18.36
N GLN A 405 26.40 -14.62 -17.31
CA GLN A 405 25.78 -14.92 -16.01
C GLN A 405 24.61 -15.91 -16.06
N THR A 406 24.46 -16.65 -17.17
CA THR A 406 23.44 -17.70 -17.28
C THR A 406 23.80 -18.86 -16.35
N CYS A 407 22.81 -19.33 -15.59
CA CYS A 407 22.94 -20.47 -14.69
C CYS A 407 22.33 -21.73 -15.29
N PHE A 408 22.95 -22.88 -15.02
CA PHE A 408 22.50 -24.20 -15.44
C PHE A 408 22.47 -25.15 -14.24
N VAL A 409 21.30 -25.71 -13.94
CA VAL A 409 21.11 -26.66 -12.83
C VAL A 409 20.96 -28.08 -13.37
N TYR A 410 21.80 -29.01 -12.92
CA TYR A 410 21.79 -30.39 -13.40
C TYR A 410 20.57 -31.14 -12.87
N HIS A 411 19.73 -31.66 -13.77
CA HIS A 411 18.55 -32.45 -13.42
C HIS A 411 18.87 -33.63 -12.49
N GLN A 412 20.01 -34.30 -12.71
CA GLN A 412 20.43 -35.48 -11.97
C GLN A 412 20.83 -35.19 -10.50
N ARG A 413 21.10 -33.91 -10.17
CA ARG A 413 21.58 -33.45 -8.86
C ARG A 413 20.48 -32.82 -7.99
N ILE A 414 19.25 -32.78 -8.49
CA ILE A 414 18.10 -32.16 -7.83
C ILE A 414 16.97 -33.19 -7.64
N THR A 415 15.93 -32.79 -6.90
CA THR A 415 14.65 -33.48 -6.78
C THR A 415 13.52 -32.46 -6.97
N TYR A 416 12.27 -32.91 -6.99
CA TYR A 416 11.11 -32.04 -7.20
C TYR A 416 10.09 -32.15 -6.07
N GLU A 417 9.42 -31.05 -5.79
CA GLU A 417 8.33 -31.00 -4.82
C GLU A 417 7.18 -31.92 -5.27
N GLY A 418 6.84 -32.92 -4.45
CA GLY A 418 5.78 -33.91 -4.74
C GLY A 418 6.27 -35.26 -5.31
N ALA A 419 7.58 -35.44 -5.55
CA ALA A 419 8.14 -36.70 -6.05
C ALA A 419 8.47 -37.75 -4.95
N GLU A 420 8.15 -37.48 -3.68
CA GLU A 420 8.41 -38.41 -2.56
C GLU A 420 7.34 -39.49 -2.48
N GLN A 421 7.40 -40.47 -3.39
CA GLN A 421 6.94 -41.84 -3.20
C GLN A 421 7.43 -42.69 -4.37
N GLN A 422 8.67 -43.18 -4.29
CA GLN A 422 9.18 -44.43 -4.88
C GLN A 422 10.71 -44.41 -4.86
N GLN A 423 11.31 -44.74 -3.72
CA GLN A 423 12.60 -45.42 -3.59
C GLN A 423 12.92 -45.57 -2.10
N GLY A 424 12.51 -46.70 -1.52
CA GLY A 424 12.84 -47.06 -0.15
C GLY A 424 11.85 -48.07 0.43
N GLY A 425 12.10 -49.37 0.20
CA GLY A 425 11.39 -50.48 0.83
C GLY A 425 10.90 -51.52 -0.17
#